data_AF-A0A2V9KP88-F1
#
_entry.id   AF-A0A2V9KP88-F1
#
_cell.length_a   1.000
_cell.length_b   1.000
_cell.length_c   1.000
_cell.angle_alpha   90.00
_cell.angle_beta   90.00
_cell.angle_gamma   90.00
#
_symmetry.space_group_name_H-M   'P 1'
#
loop_
_entity.id
_entity.type
_entity.pdbx_description
1 polymer ?
#
loop_
_entity_poly.entity_id
_entity_poly.type
_entity_poly.pdbx_seq_one_letter_code
_entity_poly.pdbx_strand_id
1 'polypeptide(L)'
;MSSAQRRFCCLQAAILLLVSVPAKADSKYYHHFIFDNSITSDAYFYSFGRASPPSTLHLDNEKLPVDTKTFYTPPNALRLEWKSMPNGGWAAELKVVKFRNRYIDFDGDTFYFWCFSHEAIPAPSLPFIQVEDTDGNFSVALPLGEFVSGVPSEKWIQASIPLHAFASGSIHPFNPRRIRSVHFGQSVADATPRTLVIDEVKINDAGTAAPANASIAMASNDQTTVPIPQDVRAKGYDRHIDITWGSIASDDLQRYVIYRSLDGKRFQPIGIQEPGISRYSDFLGKPDQKAYYKVTACDRNYRQSGFSSSASASTRPLMDDDLLTMLQEACFRYYWEGAHPISGAIRESIPGDDRIVATGATGFGVMALIVGVDRGFITRQQGAERLMKIVDFFQKAPRYHGAWSHFMDGETGKTLPIFGVFHDGGDLVETAFFIEGLLAARQYFRGNSELEHSLYEKITGLWETVEWDWYRRSPDGDALYWHWSPDWAWY
;
A
#
# COMPACT_ATOMS: atom_id res chain seq x y z
N MET A 1 54.02 -19.23 24.49
CA MET A 1 53.33 -18.34 23.54
C MET A 1 52.45 -19.20 22.63
N SER A 2 51.19 -19.38 22.98
CA SER A 2 50.08 -19.77 22.08
C SER A 2 48.75 -19.62 22.85
N SER A 3 47.66 -19.48 22.10
CA SER A 3 46.26 -19.64 22.50
C SER A 3 45.71 -18.68 23.59
N ALA A 4 45.55 -17.41 23.24
CA ALA A 4 44.62 -16.52 23.92
C ALA A 4 43.89 -15.68 22.86
N GLN A 5 42.62 -16.00 22.61
CA GLN A 5 41.53 -15.14 22.12
C GLN A 5 40.52 -15.97 21.31
N ARG A 6 39.41 -16.31 21.96
CA ARG A 6 38.04 -16.43 21.40
C ARG A 6 37.19 -17.18 22.41
N ARG A 7 36.59 -16.45 23.34
CA ARG A 7 35.34 -16.75 24.08
C ARG A 7 35.12 -15.58 25.04
N PHE A 8 33.85 -15.25 25.25
CA PHE A 8 33.30 -14.09 25.98
C PHE A 8 33.08 -12.81 25.17
N CYS A 9 31.92 -12.77 24.52
CA CYS A 9 30.97 -11.67 24.70
C CYS A 9 29.56 -12.29 24.72
N CYS A 10 28.99 -12.39 25.92
CA CYS A 10 27.64 -12.89 26.16
C CYS A 10 26.58 -11.85 25.79
N LEU A 11 25.51 -12.37 25.20
CA LEU A 11 24.13 -11.89 25.08
C LEU A 11 23.78 -10.60 25.84
N GLN A 12 23.41 -9.57 25.08
CA GLN A 12 22.22 -8.76 25.37
C GLN A 12 21.34 -8.77 24.13
N ALA A 13 20.52 -9.82 23.99
CA ALA A 13 19.40 -9.80 23.07
C ALA A 13 18.27 -9.02 23.75
N ALA A 14 18.11 -7.75 23.37
CA ALA A 14 16.91 -7.01 23.71
C ALA A 14 15.72 -7.68 22.98
N ILE A 15 14.91 -8.41 23.74
CA ILE A 15 13.63 -8.95 23.31
C ILE A 15 12.69 -7.75 23.16
N LEU A 16 12.49 -7.30 21.92
CA LEU A 16 11.43 -6.39 21.55
C LEU A 16 10.39 -7.19 20.78
N LEU A 17 9.30 -7.51 21.46
CA LEU A 17 8.02 -7.85 20.84
C LEU A 17 7.60 -6.63 20.01
N LEU A 18 7.88 -6.66 18.70
CA LEU A 18 7.17 -5.84 17.73
C LEU A 18 5.72 -6.34 17.73
N VAL A 19 4.92 -5.86 18.68
CA VAL A 19 3.47 -6.01 18.65
C VAL A 19 3.02 -5.14 17.48
N SER A 20 2.81 -5.76 16.32
CA SER A 20 2.10 -5.13 15.22
C SER A 20 0.68 -4.84 15.70
N VAL A 21 0.38 -3.56 15.84
CA VAL A 21 -1.00 -3.08 16.05
C VAL A 21 -1.80 -3.52 14.83
N PRO A 22 -3.03 -4.04 14.99
CA PRO A 22 -3.78 -4.63 13.89
C PRO A 22 -4.02 -3.60 12.77
N ALA A 23 -3.38 -3.83 11.63
CA ALA A 23 -3.44 -2.95 10.47
C ALA A 23 -4.73 -3.19 9.67
N LYS A 24 -5.72 -2.31 9.85
CA LYS A 24 -6.69 -1.89 8.81
C LYS A 24 -6.15 -0.67 8.03
N ALA A 25 -4.84 -0.53 7.98
CA ALA A 25 -4.17 0.74 7.77
C ALA A 25 -4.07 1.13 6.30
N ASP A 26 -3.88 0.15 5.42
CA ASP A 26 -3.87 0.30 3.96
C ASP A 26 -5.28 0.61 3.43
N SER A 27 -6.29 -0.13 3.89
CA SER A 27 -7.70 0.13 3.52
C SER A 27 -8.14 1.52 3.98
N LYS A 28 -7.81 1.94 5.20
CA LYS A 28 -8.12 3.31 5.64
C LYS A 28 -7.40 4.38 4.81
N TYR A 29 -6.15 4.16 4.40
CA TYR A 29 -5.39 5.16 3.65
C TYR A 29 -6.02 5.43 2.28
N TYR A 30 -6.08 4.44 1.36
CA TYR A 30 -6.62 4.72 0.02
C TYR A 30 -8.17 4.82 -0.05
N HIS A 31 -8.89 4.83 1.08
CA HIS A 31 -10.28 5.30 1.14
C HIS A 31 -10.36 6.83 1.08
N HIS A 32 -9.21 7.50 1.07
CA HIS A 32 -9.14 8.95 0.90
C HIS A 32 -8.38 9.34 -0.37
N PHE A 33 -7.36 8.60 -0.81
CA PHE A 33 -6.48 9.06 -1.89
C PHE A 33 -6.87 8.54 -3.28
N ILE A 34 -6.94 9.47 -4.23
CA ILE A 34 -7.06 9.24 -5.67
C ILE A 34 -5.66 9.23 -6.30
N PHE A 35 -4.81 10.17 -5.89
CA PHE A 35 -3.39 10.26 -6.24
C PHE A 35 -2.60 10.78 -5.05
N ASP A 36 -1.50 10.11 -4.74
CA ASP A 36 -0.51 10.53 -3.74
C ASP A 36 0.87 10.69 -4.37
N ASN A 37 1.34 9.71 -5.15
CA ASN A 37 2.61 9.73 -5.85
C ASN A 37 2.60 8.81 -7.08
N SER A 38 3.51 9.06 -8.01
CA SER A 38 3.90 8.13 -9.06
C SER A 38 5.08 7.25 -8.63
N ILE A 39 5.02 5.96 -8.95
CA ILE A 39 6.16 5.02 -8.75
C ILE A 39 7.26 5.30 -9.79
N THR A 40 6.90 5.79 -10.97
CA THR A 40 7.85 6.16 -12.04
C THR A 40 8.02 7.67 -12.10
N SER A 41 9.21 8.12 -12.50
CA SER A 41 9.60 9.55 -12.48
C SER A 41 9.32 10.31 -13.77
N ASP A 42 8.88 9.61 -14.81
CA ASP A 42 8.69 10.13 -16.17
C ASP A 42 7.25 10.59 -16.40
N ALA A 43 6.31 9.64 -16.40
CA ALA A 43 4.93 9.87 -16.71
C ALA A 43 4.01 8.96 -15.90
N TYR A 44 2.84 9.46 -15.53
CA TYR A 44 1.96 8.73 -14.63
C TYR A 44 1.09 7.72 -15.39
N PHE A 45 1.33 6.43 -15.15
CA PHE A 45 0.63 5.34 -15.85
C PHE A 45 -0.89 5.44 -15.77
N TYR A 46 -1.43 5.78 -14.59
CA TYR A 46 -2.86 5.94 -14.34
C TYR A 46 -3.39 7.34 -14.73
N SER A 47 -2.77 7.96 -15.73
CA SER A 47 -3.31 9.15 -16.39
C SER A 47 -3.58 8.88 -17.88
N PHE A 48 -4.27 9.81 -18.51
CA PHE A 48 -4.41 9.87 -19.96
C PHE A 48 -4.63 11.33 -20.37
N GLY A 49 -4.28 11.70 -21.59
CA GLY A 49 -4.56 13.04 -22.09
C GLY A 49 -4.73 13.08 -23.59
N ARG A 50 -5.39 14.14 -24.05
CA ARG A 50 -5.58 14.44 -25.48
C ARG A 50 -5.75 15.93 -25.71
N ALA A 51 -5.37 16.37 -26.90
CA ALA A 51 -5.61 17.74 -27.37
C ALA A 51 -6.12 17.74 -28.82
N SER A 52 -7.00 18.68 -29.12
CA SER A 52 -7.46 19.03 -30.45
C SER A 52 -6.85 20.38 -30.83
N PRO A 53 -6.07 20.45 -31.93
CA PRO A 53 -5.52 21.70 -32.42
C PRO A 53 -6.60 22.77 -32.67
N PRO A 54 -6.31 24.07 -32.51
CA PRO A 54 -4.98 24.62 -32.22
C PRO A 54 -4.56 24.59 -30.73
N SER A 55 -5.39 24.05 -29.83
CA SER A 55 -5.00 23.85 -28.43
C SER A 55 -3.96 22.75 -28.27
N THR A 56 -3.16 22.84 -27.21
CA THR A 56 -2.11 21.85 -26.92
C THR A 56 -2.15 21.43 -25.46
N LEU A 57 -1.73 20.18 -25.21
CA LEU A 57 -1.50 19.60 -23.89
C LEU A 57 -0.18 18.83 -23.97
N HIS A 58 0.76 19.11 -23.07
CA HIS A 58 2.00 18.35 -23.01
C HIS A 58 1.75 16.98 -22.37
N LEU A 59 2.17 15.94 -23.06
CA LEU A 59 2.02 14.55 -22.65
C LEU A 59 3.28 13.77 -23.02
N ASP A 60 3.62 12.77 -22.21
CA ASP A 60 4.61 11.75 -22.55
C ASP A 60 3.87 10.44 -22.82
N ASN A 61 3.88 9.98 -24.08
CA ASN A 61 3.12 8.80 -24.52
C ASN A 61 1.64 8.81 -24.07
N GLU A 62 0.96 9.94 -24.30
CA GLU A 62 -0.44 10.18 -23.90
C GLU A 62 -0.69 10.24 -22.39
N LYS A 63 0.37 10.31 -21.57
CA LYS A 63 0.30 10.39 -20.10
C LYS A 63 0.71 11.77 -19.61
N LEU A 64 0.20 12.14 -18.44
CA LEU A 64 0.64 13.32 -17.72
C LEU A 64 2.09 13.13 -17.24
N PRO A 65 2.99 14.10 -17.52
CA PRO A 65 4.34 14.08 -16.97
C PRO A 65 4.35 14.15 -15.44
N VAL A 66 5.37 13.52 -14.85
CA VAL A 66 5.64 13.55 -13.40
C VAL A 66 6.69 14.63 -13.09
N ASP A 67 6.46 15.43 -12.06
CA ASP A 67 7.41 16.43 -11.57
C ASP A 67 8.08 15.97 -10.29
N THR A 68 9.39 15.78 -10.33
CA THR A 68 10.21 15.34 -9.17
C THR A 68 10.95 16.47 -8.48
N LYS A 69 10.71 17.73 -8.88
CA LYS A 69 11.37 18.92 -8.33
C LYS A 69 10.39 19.78 -7.55
N THR A 70 9.18 19.90 -8.07
CA THR A 70 8.09 20.67 -7.50
C THR A 70 7.01 19.69 -7.06
N PHE A 71 6.96 19.40 -5.77
CA PHE A 71 5.95 18.54 -5.16
C PHE A 71 5.58 19.09 -3.79
N TYR A 72 4.35 18.83 -3.37
CA TYR A 72 3.88 19.08 -2.02
C TYR A 72 4.19 17.85 -1.14
N THR A 73 3.82 16.66 -1.61
CA THR A 73 4.12 15.36 -1.01
C THR A 73 5.30 14.71 -1.75
N PRO A 74 6.36 14.27 -1.06
CA PRO A 74 7.47 13.60 -1.73
C PRO A 74 7.08 12.20 -2.22
N PRO A 75 7.71 11.71 -3.31
CA PRO A 75 8.80 12.37 -4.04
C PRO A 75 8.38 13.15 -5.28
N ASN A 76 7.10 13.17 -5.66
CA ASN A 76 6.70 13.76 -6.92
C ASN A 76 5.23 14.20 -6.97
N ALA A 77 4.91 14.97 -8.01
CA ALA A 77 3.57 15.46 -8.32
C ALA A 77 3.26 15.29 -9.82
N LEU A 78 2.05 15.59 -10.25
CA LEU A 78 1.66 15.57 -11.67
C LEU A 78 1.78 16.96 -12.28
N ARG A 79 2.29 17.05 -13.52
CA ARG A 79 2.41 18.31 -14.24
C ARG A 79 1.41 18.38 -15.38
N LEU A 80 0.60 19.42 -15.37
CA LEU A 80 -0.37 19.75 -16.41
C LEU A 80 0.12 21.01 -17.15
N GLU A 81 0.55 20.86 -18.40
CA GLU A 81 0.99 21.99 -19.22
C GLU A 81 0.11 22.11 -20.47
N TRP A 82 -0.54 23.25 -20.65
CA TRP A 82 -1.50 23.43 -21.72
C TRP A 82 -1.40 24.81 -22.36
N LYS A 83 -2.00 24.92 -23.55
CA LYS A 83 -2.31 26.19 -24.20
C LYS A 83 -3.70 26.08 -24.80
N SER A 84 -4.63 26.88 -24.29
CA SER A 84 -6.01 26.89 -24.75
C SER A 84 -6.19 27.90 -25.88
N MET A 85 -6.67 27.44 -27.03
CA MET A 85 -6.94 28.27 -28.20
C MET A 85 -8.43 28.20 -28.60
N PRO A 86 -9.01 29.28 -29.18
CA PRO A 86 -10.35 29.20 -29.76
C PRO A 86 -10.43 28.10 -30.81
N ASN A 87 -11.56 27.40 -30.88
CA ASN A 87 -11.80 26.27 -31.79
C ASN A 87 -10.86 25.06 -31.59
N GLY A 88 -10.12 24.99 -30.48
CA GLY A 88 -9.38 23.83 -30.04
C GLY A 88 -9.94 23.28 -28.72
N GLY A 89 -9.32 22.22 -28.21
CA GLY A 89 -9.69 21.61 -26.92
C GLY A 89 -8.56 20.79 -26.34
N TRP A 90 -8.62 20.52 -25.04
CA TRP A 90 -7.76 19.51 -24.42
C TRP A 90 -8.47 18.94 -23.19
N ALA A 91 -8.11 17.71 -22.86
CA ALA A 91 -8.57 17.02 -21.66
C ALA A 91 -7.46 16.12 -21.12
N ALA A 92 -7.33 16.08 -19.80
CA ALA A 92 -6.48 15.18 -19.05
C ALA A 92 -7.32 14.41 -18.05
N GLU A 93 -7.11 13.11 -17.97
CA GLU A 93 -7.75 12.17 -17.06
C GLU A 93 -6.72 11.67 -16.06
N LEU A 94 -7.11 11.62 -14.79
CA LEU A 94 -6.42 10.98 -13.69
C LEU A 94 -7.31 9.85 -13.18
N LYS A 95 -6.86 8.60 -13.31
CA LYS A 95 -7.58 7.41 -12.88
C LYS A 95 -7.16 7.02 -11.47
N VAL A 96 -8.14 6.61 -10.66
CA VAL A 96 -7.87 5.98 -9.37
C VAL A 96 -7.17 4.65 -9.58
N VAL A 97 -6.10 4.39 -8.82
CA VAL A 97 -5.41 3.10 -8.83
C VAL A 97 -6.36 2.02 -8.34
N LYS A 98 -6.54 0.97 -9.15
CA LYS A 98 -7.39 -0.17 -8.78
C LYS A 98 -6.54 -1.25 -8.10
N PHE A 99 -6.78 -1.46 -6.82
CA PHE A 99 -6.21 -2.59 -6.09
C PHE A 99 -7.14 -3.79 -6.13
N ARG A 100 -6.55 -4.99 -6.13
CA ARG A 100 -7.32 -6.24 -6.21
C ARG A 100 -8.28 -6.35 -5.03
N ASN A 101 -9.52 -6.74 -5.32
CA ASN A 101 -10.62 -6.93 -4.35
C ASN A 101 -10.99 -5.70 -3.52
N ARG A 102 -10.41 -4.53 -3.80
CA ARG A 102 -10.73 -3.29 -3.12
C ARG A 102 -11.82 -2.56 -3.87
N TYR A 103 -12.89 -2.23 -3.16
CA TYR A 103 -13.96 -1.41 -3.71
C TYR A 103 -13.61 0.08 -3.58
N ILE A 104 -13.98 0.86 -4.60
CA ILE A 104 -13.85 2.32 -4.55
C ILE A 104 -15.11 2.87 -3.91
N ASP A 105 -15.01 3.21 -2.63
CA ASP A 105 -15.98 4.02 -1.90
C ASP A 105 -15.18 4.89 -0.92
N PHE A 106 -15.05 6.17 -1.25
CA PHE A 106 -14.22 7.11 -0.50
C PHE A 106 -14.94 7.61 0.75
N ASP A 107 -14.17 7.83 1.81
CA ASP A 107 -14.64 8.39 3.07
C ASP A 107 -14.42 9.92 3.06
N GLY A 108 -15.48 10.66 3.39
CA GLY A 108 -15.50 12.12 3.38
C GLY A 108 -16.56 12.74 2.47
N ASP A 109 -16.67 14.06 2.51
CA ASP A 109 -17.68 14.85 1.79
C ASP A 109 -17.08 15.98 0.95
N THR A 110 -15.75 16.11 0.91
CA THR A 110 -15.04 17.19 0.21
C THR A 110 -13.84 16.65 -0.54
N PHE A 111 -13.72 17.04 -1.80
CA PHE A 111 -12.61 16.73 -2.70
C PHE A 111 -11.51 17.79 -2.57
N TYR A 112 -10.28 17.34 -2.39
CA TYR A 112 -9.10 18.18 -2.18
C TYR A 112 -7.98 17.81 -3.15
N PHE A 113 -7.22 18.83 -3.55
CA PHE A 113 -5.91 18.65 -4.18
C PHE A 113 -5.08 19.93 -4.05
N TRP A 114 -3.76 19.77 -4.07
CA TRP A 114 -2.81 20.86 -4.07
C TRP A 114 -2.52 21.34 -5.49
N CYS A 115 -2.38 22.65 -5.64
CA CYS A 115 -2.07 23.35 -6.87
C CYS A 115 -0.86 24.25 -6.67
N PHE A 116 0.07 24.23 -7.62
CA PHE A 116 1.21 25.14 -7.67
C PHE A 116 1.50 25.58 -9.10
N SER A 117 1.99 26.80 -9.27
CA SER A 117 2.54 27.25 -10.54
C SER A 117 3.71 28.22 -10.32
N HIS A 118 4.69 28.18 -11.22
CA HIS A 118 5.79 29.14 -11.26
C HIS A 118 5.31 30.53 -11.70
N GLU A 119 4.22 30.59 -12.47
CA GLU A 119 3.59 31.84 -12.91
C GLU A 119 2.19 31.98 -12.32
N ALA A 120 1.73 33.20 -12.08
CA ALA A 120 0.40 33.40 -11.53
C ALA A 120 -0.67 32.98 -12.56
N ILE A 121 -1.64 32.16 -12.13
CA ILE A 121 -2.79 31.75 -12.93
C ILE A 121 -4.06 32.37 -12.33
N PRO A 122 -4.72 33.32 -13.03
CA PRO A 122 -5.99 33.87 -12.59
C PRO A 122 -7.08 32.79 -12.52
N ALA A 123 -8.03 32.91 -11.58
CA ALA A 123 -9.14 31.97 -11.40
C ALA A 123 -9.88 31.60 -12.71
N PRO A 124 -10.27 32.57 -13.58
CA PRO A 124 -10.97 32.25 -14.83
C PRO A 124 -10.14 31.42 -15.82
N SER A 125 -8.81 31.45 -15.71
CA SER A 125 -7.88 30.76 -16.60
C SER A 125 -7.52 29.36 -16.12
N LEU A 126 -8.00 28.95 -14.94
CA LEU A 126 -7.88 27.57 -14.45
C LEU A 126 -8.77 26.63 -15.29
N PRO A 127 -8.38 25.35 -15.44
CA PRO A 127 -9.17 24.38 -16.17
C PRO A 127 -10.54 24.12 -15.52
N PHE A 128 -11.47 23.52 -16.26
CA PHE A 128 -12.60 22.88 -15.60
C PHE A 128 -12.14 21.59 -14.93
N ILE A 129 -12.91 21.14 -13.95
CA ILE A 129 -12.80 19.83 -13.32
C ILE A 129 -14.13 19.08 -13.46
N GLN A 130 -14.05 17.80 -13.78
CA GLN A 130 -15.17 16.88 -13.85
C GLN A 130 -14.75 15.55 -13.24
N VAL A 131 -15.70 14.80 -12.70
CA VAL A 131 -15.42 13.48 -12.12
C VAL A 131 -16.35 12.45 -12.72
N GLU A 132 -15.88 11.21 -12.79
CA GLU A 132 -16.65 10.06 -13.25
C GLU A 132 -16.62 8.98 -12.19
N ASP A 133 -17.75 8.32 -11.94
CA ASP A 133 -17.89 7.23 -10.99
C ASP A 133 -17.60 5.85 -11.60
N THR A 134 -17.50 4.84 -10.75
CA THR A 134 -17.25 3.45 -11.16
C THR A 134 -18.31 2.84 -12.06
N ASP A 135 -19.50 3.43 -12.14
CA ASP A 135 -20.61 2.95 -12.97
C ASP A 135 -20.63 3.66 -14.35
N GLY A 136 -19.67 4.56 -14.58
CA GLY A 136 -19.50 5.30 -15.84
C GLY A 136 -20.29 6.61 -15.92
N ASN A 137 -20.91 7.04 -14.82
CA ASN A 137 -21.64 8.30 -14.77
C ASN A 137 -20.68 9.43 -14.39
N PHE A 138 -20.88 10.61 -14.98
CA PHE A 138 -20.04 11.77 -14.80
C PHE A 138 -20.81 12.98 -14.26
N SER A 139 -20.10 13.85 -13.55
CA SER A 139 -20.62 15.13 -13.07
C SER A 139 -20.73 16.16 -14.18
N VAL A 140 -21.45 17.25 -13.97
CA VAL A 140 -21.27 18.48 -14.75
C VAL A 140 -19.82 18.96 -14.58
N ALA A 141 -19.25 19.55 -15.62
CA ALA A 141 -17.94 20.18 -15.54
C ALA A 141 -18.02 21.48 -14.73
N LEU A 142 -17.19 21.61 -13.70
CA LEU A 142 -17.14 22.75 -12.82
C LEU A 142 -15.93 23.64 -13.16
N PRO A 143 -16.08 24.97 -13.27
CA PRO A 143 -14.93 25.86 -13.40
C PRO A 143 -14.11 25.83 -12.10
N LEU A 144 -12.84 25.41 -12.16
CA LEU A 144 -12.02 25.32 -10.94
C LEU A 144 -11.84 26.68 -10.25
N GLY A 145 -11.90 27.78 -11.03
CA GLY A 145 -11.84 29.15 -10.54
C GLY A 145 -12.98 29.56 -9.59
N GLU A 146 -14.07 28.80 -9.50
CA GLU A 146 -15.13 29.04 -8.50
C GLU A 146 -14.75 28.57 -7.10
N PHE A 147 -13.81 27.62 -7.01
CA PHE A 147 -13.34 27.00 -5.76
C PHE A 147 -11.94 27.47 -5.35
N VAL A 148 -11.25 28.15 -6.27
CA VAL A 148 -9.88 28.61 -6.10
C VAL A 148 -9.77 30.03 -6.66
N SER A 149 -9.34 30.99 -5.85
CA SER A 149 -9.21 32.42 -6.23
C SER A 149 -8.09 32.72 -7.25
N GLY A 150 -7.48 31.68 -7.81
CA GLY A 150 -6.30 31.70 -8.65
C GLY A 150 -5.11 31.02 -7.97
N VAL A 151 -4.09 30.67 -8.74
CA VAL A 151 -2.83 30.09 -8.24
C VAL A 151 -1.78 31.20 -8.26
N PRO A 152 -1.32 31.69 -7.10
CA PRO A 152 -0.22 32.65 -7.06
C PRO A 152 1.09 32.01 -7.53
N SER A 153 1.97 32.82 -8.12
CA SER A 153 3.33 32.39 -8.49
C SER A 153 4.11 31.92 -7.25
N GLU A 154 4.78 30.78 -7.37
CA GLU A 154 5.66 30.18 -6.37
C GLU A 154 4.97 29.85 -5.03
N LYS A 155 3.66 29.57 -5.05
CA LYS A 155 2.90 29.19 -3.85
C LYS A 155 1.98 28.01 -4.08
N TRP A 156 2.04 27.05 -3.16
CA TRP A 156 1.05 26.00 -3.04
C TRP A 156 -0.25 26.56 -2.48
N ILE A 157 -1.36 26.17 -3.09
CA ILE A 157 -2.70 26.43 -2.59
C ILE A 157 -3.52 25.14 -2.69
N GLN A 158 -4.48 24.96 -1.79
CA GLN A 158 -5.34 23.79 -1.79
C GLN A 158 -6.69 24.14 -2.41
N ALA A 159 -7.08 23.41 -3.44
CA ALA A 159 -8.45 23.41 -3.94
C ALA A 159 -9.33 22.57 -3.01
N SER A 160 -10.53 23.05 -2.72
CA SER A 160 -11.51 22.39 -1.85
C SER A 160 -12.89 22.45 -2.51
N ILE A 161 -13.40 21.32 -2.96
CA ILE A 161 -14.66 21.22 -3.72
C ILE A 161 -15.59 20.27 -2.96
N PRO A 162 -16.69 20.76 -2.35
CA PRO A 162 -17.65 19.89 -1.71
C PRO A 162 -18.21 18.86 -2.71
N LEU A 163 -18.32 17.59 -2.32
CA LEU A 163 -18.77 16.54 -3.22
C LEU A 163 -20.17 16.79 -3.78
N HIS A 164 -21.03 17.48 -3.03
CA HIS A 164 -22.37 17.87 -3.50
C HIS A 164 -22.35 18.92 -4.63
N ALA A 165 -21.22 19.61 -4.87
CA ALA A 165 -21.07 20.52 -6.00
C ALA A 165 -20.98 19.75 -7.33
N PHE A 166 -20.51 18.50 -7.32
CA PHE A 166 -20.50 17.62 -8.48
C PHE A 166 -21.89 17.06 -8.76
N ALA A 167 -22.79 17.91 -9.28
CA ALA A 167 -24.10 17.49 -9.76
C ALA A 167 -23.97 16.53 -10.95
N SER A 168 -24.91 15.59 -11.11
CA SER A 168 -24.87 14.67 -12.24
C SER A 168 -24.96 15.43 -13.57
N GLY A 169 -23.99 15.18 -14.46
CA GLY A 169 -24.05 15.57 -15.87
C GLY A 169 -24.54 14.43 -16.75
N SER A 170 -24.80 13.26 -16.17
CA SER A 170 -25.26 12.06 -16.85
C SER A 170 -26.77 11.95 -16.82
N ILE A 171 -27.31 11.11 -17.70
CA ILE A 171 -28.74 10.74 -17.70
C ILE A 171 -29.12 9.85 -16.51
N HIS A 172 -28.14 9.33 -15.78
CA HIS A 172 -28.30 8.51 -14.58
C HIS A 172 -27.73 9.21 -13.34
N PRO A 173 -28.12 8.79 -12.13
CA PRO A 173 -27.51 9.27 -10.89
C PRO A 173 -26.00 9.04 -10.88
N PHE A 174 -25.25 10.08 -10.50
CA PHE A 174 -23.80 10.04 -10.30
C PHE A 174 -23.50 9.94 -8.80
N ASN A 175 -22.54 9.08 -8.42
CA ASN A 175 -22.12 8.94 -7.02
C ASN A 175 -20.69 9.50 -6.79
N PRO A 176 -20.55 10.68 -6.14
CA PRO A 176 -19.25 11.30 -5.90
C PRO A 176 -18.37 10.59 -4.88
N ARG A 177 -18.87 9.61 -4.11
CA ARG A 177 -18.03 8.76 -3.27
C ARG A 177 -17.36 7.62 -4.04
N ARG A 178 -17.84 7.30 -5.24
CA ARG A 178 -17.32 6.20 -6.07
C ARG A 178 -16.53 6.71 -7.27
N ILE A 179 -15.81 7.82 -7.14
CA ILE A 179 -15.04 8.43 -8.23
C ILE A 179 -14.00 7.44 -8.77
N ARG A 180 -14.09 7.07 -10.06
CA ARG A 180 -13.07 6.25 -10.74
C ARG A 180 -12.01 7.09 -11.44
N SER A 181 -12.34 8.33 -11.81
CA SER A 181 -11.44 9.22 -12.52
C SER A 181 -11.82 10.69 -12.35
N VAL A 182 -10.79 11.54 -12.34
CA VAL A 182 -10.87 13.00 -12.32
C VAL A 182 -10.41 13.51 -13.68
N HIS A 183 -11.15 14.43 -14.27
CA HIS A 183 -10.89 15.01 -15.57
C HIS A 183 -10.63 16.51 -15.43
N PHE A 184 -9.53 16.99 -15.99
CA PHE A 184 -9.22 18.40 -16.16
C PHE A 184 -9.33 18.75 -17.64
N GLY A 185 -9.86 19.92 -17.97
CA GLY A 185 -9.95 20.31 -19.37
C GLY A 185 -10.04 21.80 -19.64
N GLN A 186 -10.04 22.11 -20.93
CA GLN A 186 -10.00 23.48 -21.43
C GLN A 186 -11.15 24.35 -20.90
N SER A 187 -10.79 25.45 -20.26
CA SER A 187 -11.69 26.55 -19.89
C SER A 187 -11.48 27.73 -20.85
N VAL A 188 -11.09 28.91 -20.35
CA VAL A 188 -10.78 30.10 -21.16
C VAL A 188 -9.67 29.82 -22.18
N ALA A 189 -9.91 30.30 -23.41
CA ALA A 189 -8.99 30.19 -24.54
C ALA A 189 -8.30 31.52 -24.83
N ASP A 190 -7.28 31.85 -24.02
CA ASP A 190 -6.53 33.11 -24.06
C ASP A 190 -5.18 33.01 -24.78
N ALA A 191 -4.89 31.87 -25.43
CA ALA A 191 -3.64 31.59 -26.11
C ALA A 191 -2.38 31.69 -25.21
N THR A 192 -2.53 31.70 -23.89
CA THR A 192 -1.41 31.77 -22.94
C THR A 192 -1.00 30.34 -22.55
N PRO A 193 0.27 29.94 -22.75
CA PRO A 193 0.78 28.69 -22.20
C PRO A 193 0.76 28.74 -20.68
N ARG A 194 0.35 27.64 -20.02
CA ARG A 194 0.27 27.55 -18.56
C ARG A 194 0.79 26.20 -18.09
N THR A 195 1.37 26.21 -16.90
CA THR A 195 1.83 25.03 -16.18
C THR A 195 1.20 25.00 -14.80
N LEU A 196 0.52 23.91 -14.46
CA LEU A 196 -0.03 23.66 -13.13
C LEU A 196 0.55 22.34 -12.63
N VAL A 197 1.13 22.37 -11.43
CA VAL A 197 1.52 21.16 -10.70
C VAL A 197 0.37 20.79 -9.77
N ILE A 198 -0.07 19.54 -9.86
CA ILE A 198 -1.17 18.96 -9.10
C ILE A 198 -0.62 17.87 -8.21
N ASP A 199 -0.97 17.90 -6.93
CA ASP A 199 -0.49 16.93 -5.96
C ASP A 199 -1.57 16.56 -4.94
N GLU A 200 -1.45 15.38 -4.34
CA GLU A 200 -2.33 14.83 -3.31
C GLU A 200 -3.83 15.00 -3.60
N VAL A 201 -4.31 14.31 -4.64
CA VAL A 201 -5.74 14.30 -4.97
C VAL A 201 -6.44 13.32 -4.03
N LYS A 202 -7.39 13.82 -3.23
CA LYS A 202 -8.05 13.03 -2.20
C LYS A 202 -9.48 13.49 -1.89
N ILE A 203 -10.19 12.67 -1.13
CA ILE A 203 -11.49 12.97 -0.53
C ILE A 203 -11.35 12.85 0.99
N ASN A 204 -11.90 13.82 1.71
CA ASN A 204 -11.90 13.83 3.18
C ASN A 204 -13.09 14.66 3.71
N ASP A 205 -13.27 14.67 5.03
CA ASP A 205 -14.32 15.47 5.66
C ASP A 205 -14.06 16.98 5.53
N ALA A 206 -15.13 17.76 5.39
CA ALA A 206 -15.08 19.22 5.41
C ALA A 206 -14.40 19.75 6.69
N GLY A 207 -13.63 20.82 6.55
CA GLY A 207 -12.87 21.40 7.67
C GLY A 207 -11.52 20.71 7.95
N THR A 208 -11.19 19.64 7.22
CA THR A 208 -9.83 19.05 7.20
C THR A 208 -8.91 19.70 6.17
N ALA A 209 -9.36 20.79 5.55
CA ALA A 209 -8.53 21.62 4.69
C ALA A 209 -7.25 22.03 5.44
N ALA A 210 -6.14 21.98 4.74
CA ALA A 210 -4.88 22.39 5.30
C ALA A 210 -4.93 23.89 5.65
N PRO A 211 -4.37 24.33 6.78
CA PRO A 211 -4.28 25.76 7.08
C PRO A 211 -3.57 26.50 5.92
N ALA A 212 -3.88 27.78 5.70
CA ALA A 212 -3.40 28.55 4.53
C ALA A 212 -1.86 28.64 4.38
N ASN A 213 -1.11 28.29 5.44
CA ASN A 213 0.36 28.22 5.47
C ASN A 213 0.86 26.78 5.68
N ALA A 214 0.01 25.78 5.53
CA ALA A 214 0.41 24.38 5.54
C ALA A 214 1.33 24.17 4.34
N SER A 215 2.59 23.97 4.65
CA SER A 215 3.51 23.21 3.82
C SER A 215 3.66 21.86 4.51
N ILE A 216 4.26 20.88 3.83
CA ILE A 216 5.09 19.88 4.54
C ILE A 216 6.23 20.69 5.20
N ALA A 217 5.90 21.37 6.30
CA ALA A 217 6.79 22.28 7.00
C ALA A 217 7.92 21.46 7.62
N MET A 218 9.09 22.09 7.75
CA MET A 218 10.22 21.52 8.49
C MET A 218 9.73 20.95 9.82
N ALA A 219 10.11 19.70 10.12
CA ALA A 219 9.75 18.97 11.33
C ALA A 219 9.73 19.87 12.59
N SER A 220 8.59 20.00 13.26
CA SER A 220 8.47 20.79 14.49
C SER A 220 7.53 20.09 15.49
N ASN A 221 7.92 20.03 16.77
CA ASN A 221 7.16 19.29 17.78
C ASN A 221 5.93 20.03 18.31
N ASP A 222 5.73 21.30 17.98
CA ASP A 222 4.87 22.17 18.78
C ASP A 222 3.36 22.07 18.45
N GLN A 223 2.93 21.25 17.49
CA GLN A 223 1.53 21.30 17.00
C GLN A 223 0.86 19.98 16.62
N THR A 224 1.54 18.83 16.62
CA THR A 224 0.92 17.52 16.31
C THR A 224 0.75 16.64 17.55
N THR A 225 -0.32 15.83 17.56
CA THR A 225 -0.57 14.77 18.55
C THR A 225 0.13 13.46 18.20
N VAL A 226 0.66 13.34 16.97
CA VAL A 226 1.29 12.10 16.49
C VAL A 226 2.74 12.02 17.00
N PRO A 227 3.14 10.91 17.64
CA PRO A 227 4.47 10.81 18.24
C PRO A 227 5.59 10.76 17.20
N ILE A 228 6.80 11.13 17.63
CA ILE A 228 8.01 11.01 16.81
C ILE A 228 8.31 9.51 16.58
N PRO A 229 8.56 9.07 15.34
CA PRO A 229 9.00 7.70 15.05
C PRO A 229 10.26 7.32 15.84
N GLN A 230 10.20 6.18 16.54
CA GLN A 230 11.31 5.63 17.32
C GLN A 230 11.97 4.44 16.62
N ASP A 231 13.11 3.99 17.14
CA ASP A 231 13.82 2.79 16.67
C ASP A 231 14.13 2.79 15.17
N VAL A 232 14.48 3.96 14.62
CA VAL A 232 14.84 4.08 13.21
C VAL A 232 16.17 3.37 12.96
N ARG A 233 16.17 2.45 11.99
CA ARG A 233 17.31 1.64 11.58
C ARG A 233 17.47 1.70 10.08
N ALA A 234 18.69 1.51 9.60
CA ALA A 234 19.02 1.44 8.19
C ALA A 234 19.88 0.20 7.91
N LYS A 235 19.53 -0.57 6.88
CA LYS A 235 20.28 -1.75 6.42
C LYS A 235 20.62 -1.58 4.94
N GLY A 236 21.91 -1.52 4.63
CA GLY A 236 22.40 -1.37 3.26
C GLY A 236 22.58 -2.70 2.54
N TYR A 237 22.21 -2.72 1.27
CA TYR A 237 22.39 -3.81 0.32
C TYR A 237 23.19 -3.34 -0.90
N ASP A 238 23.03 -4.00 -2.06
CA ASP A 238 23.81 -3.68 -3.28
C ASP A 238 23.48 -2.30 -3.84
N ARG A 239 22.19 -2.02 -4.01
CA ARG A 239 21.68 -0.84 -4.71
C ARG A 239 20.70 -0.01 -3.89
N HIS A 240 20.32 -0.48 -2.71
CA HIS A 240 19.32 0.18 -1.89
C HIS A 240 19.66 0.09 -0.41
N ILE A 241 19.02 0.95 0.37
CA ILE A 241 19.02 0.89 1.82
C ILE A 241 17.57 0.73 2.28
N ASP A 242 17.33 -0.26 3.12
CA ASP A 242 16.05 -0.41 3.82
C ASP A 242 16.08 0.40 5.10
N ILE A 243 15.10 1.28 5.27
CA ILE A 243 14.85 2.03 6.50
C ILE A 243 13.66 1.38 7.19
N THR A 244 13.76 1.15 8.50
CA THR A 244 12.67 0.61 9.33
C THR A 244 12.52 1.42 10.61
N TRP A 245 11.33 1.44 11.19
CA TRP A 245 11.05 2.15 12.45
C TRP A 245 9.98 1.43 13.28
N GLY A 246 9.81 1.83 14.54
CA GLY A 246 8.71 1.36 15.39
C GLY A 246 7.36 1.88 14.88
N SER A 247 6.37 0.99 14.72
CA SER A 247 5.02 1.37 14.31
C SER A 247 4.37 2.32 15.31
N ILE A 248 3.61 3.30 14.80
CA ILE A 248 2.83 4.24 15.62
C ILE A 248 1.37 3.82 15.60
N ALA A 249 0.79 3.66 16.78
CA ALA A 249 -0.63 3.40 16.98
C ALA A 249 -1.38 4.72 17.19
N SER A 250 -1.82 5.37 16.11
CA SER A 250 -2.61 6.61 16.21
C SER A 250 -3.58 6.68 15.04
N ASP A 251 -4.85 6.97 15.33
CA ASP A 251 -5.86 7.21 14.29
C ASP A 251 -5.63 8.54 13.54
N ASP A 252 -4.87 9.46 14.16
CA ASP A 252 -4.48 10.76 13.58
C ASP A 252 -3.33 10.62 12.58
N LEU A 253 -2.53 9.54 12.65
CA LEU A 253 -1.41 9.31 11.75
C LEU A 253 -1.92 9.14 10.31
N GLN A 254 -1.50 10.05 9.43
CA GLN A 254 -1.81 9.97 8.01
C GLN A 254 -0.71 9.28 7.22
N ARG A 255 0.56 9.55 7.55
CA ARG A 255 1.74 8.96 6.88
C ARG A 255 3.02 9.18 7.67
N TYR A 256 4.06 8.46 7.28
CA TYR A 256 5.44 8.77 7.58
C TYR A 256 6.06 9.56 6.43
N VAL A 257 7.01 10.45 6.73
CA VAL A 257 7.82 11.15 5.72
C VAL A 257 9.27 10.77 5.94
N ILE A 258 9.92 10.26 4.89
CA ILE A 258 11.28 9.75 4.93
C ILE A 258 12.21 10.81 4.37
N TYR A 259 13.21 11.16 5.16
CA TYR A 259 14.23 12.14 4.79
C TYR A 259 15.59 11.48 4.65
N ARG A 260 16.34 11.87 3.62
CA ARG A 260 17.68 11.41 3.33
C ARG A 260 18.68 12.55 3.32
N SER A 261 19.88 12.26 3.81
CA SER A 261 21.07 13.09 3.64
C SER A 261 22.24 12.25 3.15
N LEU A 262 22.99 12.76 2.16
CA LEU A 262 24.21 12.11 1.67
C LEU A 262 25.48 12.61 2.41
N ASP A 263 25.40 13.77 3.06
CA ASP A 263 26.50 14.38 3.82
C ASP A 263 26.31 14.30 5.35
N GLY A 264 25.16 13.76 5.79
CA GLY A 264 24.76 13.69 7.20
C GLY A 264 24.33 15.03 7.80
N LYS A 265 24.24 16.09 6.99
CA LYS A 265 23.92 17.46 7.43
C LYS A 265 22.58 17.91 6.88
N ARG A 266 22.42 17.90 5.56
CA ARG A 266 21.23 18.40 4.87
C ARG A 266 20.31 17.25 4.53
N PHE A 267 19.16 17.20 5.18
CA PHE A 267 18.13 16.19 4.97
C PHE A 267 17.08 16.72 4.01
N GLN A 268 16.75 15.94 2.98
CA GLN A 268 15.69 16.22 2.02
C GLN A 268 14.65 15.11 2.06
N PRO A 269 13.35 15.42 1.93
CA PRO A 269 12.33 14.39 1.84
C PRO A 269 12.51 13.60 0.54
N ILE A 270 12.43 12.28 0.62
CA ILE A 270 12.61 11.37 -0.53
C ILE A 270 11.43 10.44 -0.78
N GLY A 271 10.44 10.43 0.12
CA GLY A 271 9.24 9.63 -0.02
C GLY A 271 8.38 9.65 1.23
N ILE A 272 7.23 9.00 1.13
CA ILE A 272 6.31 8.78 2.23
C ILE A 272 6.07 7.28 2.42
N GLN A 273 5.47 6.92 3.55
CA GLN A 273 4.93 5.59 3.77
C GLN A 273 3.59 5.67 4.50
N GLU A 274 2.61 4.90 4.06
CA GLU A 274 1.30 4.80 4.70
C GLU A 274 1.40 4.15 6.10
N PRO A 275 0.42 4.41 6.99
CA PRO A 275 0.32 3.74 8.27
C PRO A 275 0.26 2.22 8.10
N GLY A 276 0.77 1.47 9.07
CA GLY A 276 0.79 0.00 9.04
C GLY A 276 1.99 -0.60 8.30
N ILE A 277 2.71 0.18 7.49
CA ILE A 277 4.00 -0.22 6.91
C ILE A 277 5.09 0.64 7.54
N SER A 278 5.94 0.03 8.37
CA SER A 278 7.04 0.73 9.06
C SER A 278 8.39 0.50 8.36
N ARG A 279 8.38 0.59 7.04
CA ARG A 279 9.53 0.30 6.17
C ARG A 279 9.51 1.20 4.94
N TYR A 280 10.69 1.61 4.48
CA TYR A 280 10.89 2.29 3.21
C TYR A 280 12.18 1.79 2.56
N SER A 281 12.16 1.47 1.26
CA SER A 281 13.33 1.00 0.51
C SER A 281 13.85 2.12 -0.40
N ASP A 282 14.97 2.73 -0.03
CA ASP A 282 15.59 3.80 -0.81
C ASP A 282 16.57 3.24 -1.85
N PHE A 283 16.17 3.24 -3.12
CA PHE A 283 17.00 2.76 -4.22
C PHE A 283 18.00 3.82 -4.70
N LEU A 284 19.27 3.64 -4.34
CA LEU A 284 20.38 4.51 -4.70
C LEU A 284 21.02 4.15 -6.06
N GLY A 285 20.73 2.97 -6.60
CA GLY A 285 21.13 2.53 -7.94
C GLY A 285 22.60 2.13 -8.09
N LYS A 286 23.42 2.25 -7.03
CA LYS A 286 24.85 1.87 -7.06
C LYS A 286 25.41 1.49 -5.68
N PRO A 287 26.47 0.67 -5.65
CA PRO A 287 27.19 0.36 -4.42
C PRO A 287 27.98 1.57 -3.91
N ASP A 288 28.56 1.41 -2.72
CA ASP A 288 29.46 2.37 -2.06
C ASP A 288 28.85 3.75 -1.82
N GLN A 289 27.53 3.80 -1.62
CA GLN A 289 26.81 5.02 -1.28
C GLN A 289 26.44 5.02 0.19
N LYS A 290 26.97 5.98 0.95
CA LYS A 290 26.54 6.22 2.32
C LYS A 290 25.37 7.19 2.33
N ALA A 291 24.33 6.87 3.10
CA ALA A 291 23.21 7.75 3.32
C ALA A 291 22.75 7.71 4.79
N TYR A 292 22.19 8.84 5.22
CA TYR A 292 21.66 9.06 6.55
C TYR A 292 20.16 9.30 6.42
N TYR A 293 19.38 8.73 7.34
CA TYR A 293 17.93 8.75 7.29
C TYR A 293 17.33 9.26 8.59
N LYS A 294 16.27 10.04 8.45
CA LYS A 294 15.38 10.45 9.53
C LYS A 294 13.95 10.27 9.06
N VAL A 295 13.06 9.98 9.98
CA VAL A 295 11.64 9.79 9.71
C VAL A 295 10.85 10.76 10.58
N THR A 296 9.83 11.39 10.01
CA THR A 296 8.79 12.11 10.75
C THR A 296 7.47 11.38 10.56
N ALA A 297 6.54 11.62 11.47
CA ALA A 297 5.14 11.23 11.31
C ALA A 297 4.33 12.48 10.99
N CYS A 298 3.33 12.37 10.11
CA CYS A 298 2.46 13.46 9.71
C CYS A 298 1.01 13.10 10.03
N ASP A 299 0.30 14.03 10.66
CA ASP A 299 -1.13 13.88 10.92
C ASP A 299 -2.00 14.32 9.73
N ARG A 300 -3.30 14.06 9.82
CA ARG A 300 -4.28 14.41 8.77
C ARG A 300 -4.42 15.90 8.50
N ASN A 301 -3.93 16.76 9.40
CA ASN A 301 -3.92 18.22 9.27
C ASN A 301 -2.59 18.75 8.74
N TYR A 302 -1.75 17.87 8.17
CA TYR A 302 -0.42 18.18 7.61
C TYR A 302 0.61 18.64 8.64
N ARG A 303 0.37 18.40 9.93
CA ARG A 303 1.35 18.74 10.97
C ARG A 303 2.28 17.56 11.14
N GLN A 304 3.58 17.83 11.11
CA GLN A 304 4.61 16.81 11.27
C GLN A 304 5.17 16.81 12.68
N SER A 305 5.52 15.62 13.16
CA SER A 305 6.34 15.44 14.35
C SER A 305 7.74 16.02 14.12
N GLY A 306 8.51 16.15 15.19
CA GLY A 306 9.97 16.28 15.11
C GLY A 306 10.61 15.09 14.42
N PHE A 307 11.88 15.26 14.02
CA PHE A 307 12.66 14.18 13.44
C PHE A 307 12.96 13.07 14.45
N SER A 308 12.93 11.83 13.97
CA SER A 308 13.53 10.70 14.66
C SER A 308 15.03 10.89 14.91
N SER A 309 15.61 9.98 15.71
CA SER A 309 17.06 9.77 15.68
C SER A 309 17.52 9.42 14.26
N SER A 310 18.76 9.80 13.92
CA SER A 310 19.32 9.51 12.60
C SER A 310 19.79 8.06 12.57
N ALA A 311 19.38 7.33 11.53
CA ALA A 311 20.00 6.07 11.12
C ALA A 311 20.94 6.32 9.94
N SER A 312 21.85 5.40 9.65
CA SER A 312 22.67 5.46 8.43
C SER A 312 23.17 4.09 8.05
N ALA A 313 23.33 3.86 6.75
CA ALA A 313 23.98 2.69 6.21
C ALA A 313 24.75 3.05 4.94
N SER A 314 25.56 2.12 4.45
CA SER A 314 26.17 2.22 3.13
C SER A 314 25.71 1.07 2.25
N THR A 315 25.46 1.32 0.97
CA THR A 315 25.38 0.25 -0.01
C THR A 315 26.76 -0.37 -0.21
N ARG A 316 26.80 -1.66 -0.55
CA ARG A 316 28.04 -2.42 -0.78
C ARG A 316 27.81 -3.46 -1.87
N PRO A 317 28.82 -3.84 -2.65
CA PRO A 317 28.68 -4.98 -3.56
C PRO A 317 28.19 -6.23 -2.82
N LEU A 318 27.15 -6.88 -3.35
CA LEU A 318 26.69 -8.19 -2.90
C LEU A 318 27.13 -9.28 -3.87
N MET A 319 27.55 -10.42 -3.33
CA MET A 319 27.72 -11.65 -4.10
C MET A 319 26.35 -12.30 -4.36
N ASP A 320 26.26 -13.24 -5.30
CA ASP A 320 24.99 -13.88 -5.67
C ASP A 320 24.24 -14.50 -4.48
N ASP A 321 24.96 -15.13 -3.55
CA ASP A 321 24.36 -15.70 -2.34
C ASP A 321 23.80 -14.64 -1.38
N ASP A 322 24.47 -13.48 -1.28
CA ASP A 322 23.99 -12.33 -0.51
C ASP A 322 22.77 -11.69 -1.19
N LEU A 323 22.76 -11.61 -2.53
CA LEU A 323 21.64 -11.13 -3.33
C LEU A 323 20.42 -12.04 -3.16
N LEU A 324 20.62 -13.36 -3.21
CA LEU A 324 19.57 -14.35 -3.00
C LEU A 324 19.02 -14.26 -1.56
N THR A 325 19.90 -14.10 -0.56
CA THR A 325 19.48 -13.92 0.83
C THR A 325 18.65 -12.65 1.00
N MET A 326 19.08 -11.53 0.40
CA MET A 326 18.32 -10.27 0.37
C MET A 326 16.95 -10.45 -0.28
N LEU A 327 16.89 -11.10 -1.45
CA LEU A 327 15.65 -11.37 -2.17
C LEU A 327 14.69 -12.22 -1.33
N GLN A 328 15.21 -13.31 -0.74
CA GLN A 328 14.44 -14.19 0.13
C GLN A 328 13.91 -13.43 1.36
N GLU A 329 14.74 -12.60 2.01
CA GLU A 329 14.32 -11.78 3.15
C GLU A 329 13.24 -10.77 2.74
N ALA A 330 13.39 -10.11 1.59
CA ALA A 330 12.42 -9.16 1.07
C ALA A 330 11.06 -9.81 0.79
N CYS A 331 11.04 -10.95 0.11
CA CYS A 331 9.83 -11.73 -0.13
C CYS A 331 9.23 -12.30 1.17
N PHE A 332 10.08 -12.76 2.10
CA PHE A 332 9.64 -13.27 3.39
C PHE A 332 8.85 -12.25 4.21
N ARG A 333 9.19 -10.96 4.12
CA ARG A 333 8.49 -9.89 4.85
C ARG A 333 7.01 -9.80 4.48
N TYR A 334 6.63 -10.14 3.25
CA TYR A 334 5.21 -10.24 2.88
C TYR A 334 4.47 -11.25 3.77
N TYR A 335 5.07 -12.42 4.00
CA TYR A 335 4.50 -13.49 4.82
C TYR A 335 4.66 -13.28 6.32
N TRP A 336 5.61 -12.44 6.74
CA TRP A 336 5.90 -12.19 8.14
C TRP A 336 5.24 -10.91 8.66
N GLU A 337 5.63 -9.76 8.10
CA GLU A 337 5.18 -8.42 8.46
C GLU A 337 3.80 -8.14 7.84
N GLY A 338 3.57 -8.59 6.60
CA GLY A 338 2.33 -8.39 5.85
C GLY A 338 1.19 -9.35 6.19
N ALA A 339 1.43 -10.38 7.00
CA ALA A 339 0.40 -11.34 7.42
C ALA A 339 -0.75 -10.65 8.18
N HIS A 340 -1.95 -11.23 8.09
CA HIS A 340 -3.10 -10.72 8.80
C HIS A 340 -2.86 -10.79 10.33
N PRO A 341 -3.05 -9.69 11.07
CA PRO A 341 -2.62 -9.59 12.46
C PRO A 341 -3.40 -10.49 13.42
N ILE A 342 -4.61 -10.93 13.07
CA ILE A 342 -5.46 -11.77 13.95
C ILE A 342 -5.26 -13.26 13.66
N SER A 343 -5.27 -13.67 12.40
CA SER A 343 -5.13 -15.09 12.00
C SER A 343 -3.69 -15.52 11.80
N GLY A 344 -2.77 -14.59 11.54
CA GLY A 344 -1.43 -14.91 11.02
C GLY A 344 -1.44 -15.47 9.60
N ALA A 345 -2.61 -15.66 9.00
CA ALA A 345 -2.77 -16.10 7.62
C ALA A 345 -2.38 -15.00 6.64
N ILE A 346 -2.17 -15.38 5.39
CA ILE A 346 -1.54 -14.52 4.38
C ILE A 346 -2.62 -13.79 3.60
N ARG A 347 -2.50 -12.46 3.54
CA ARG A 347 -3.38 -11.61 2.73
C ARG A 347 -3.23 -11.95 1.26
N GLU A 348 -4.28 -11.73 0.48
CA GLU A 348 -4.23 -11.96 -0.97
C GLU A 348 -3.26 -10.98 -1.67
N SER A 349 -3.27 -9.72 -1.27
CA SER A 349 -2.39 -8.70 -1.81
C SER A 349 -2.17 -7.55 -0.81
N ILE A 350 -1.04 -6.87 -0.94
CA ILE A 350 -0.74 -5.61 -0.23
C ILE A 350 -0.14 -4.64 -1.26
N PRO A 351 -0.77 -3.48 -1.52
CA PRO A 351 -2.08 -3.08 -1.01
C PRO A 351 -3.25 -3.93 -1.55
N GLY A 352 -4.34 -4.01 -0.80
CA GLY A 352 -5.51 -4.85 -1.10
C GLY A 352 -6.72 -4.55 -0.20
N ASP A 353 -7.64 -5.50 -0.07
CA ASP A 353 -8.63 -5.48 1.03
C ASP A 353 -8.01 -6.22 2.22
N ASP A 354 -7.75 -5.46 3.30
CA ASP A 354 -7.04 -5.95 4.49
C ASP A 354 -7.69 -7.16 5.16
N ARG A 355 -8.99 -7.39 4.91
CA ARG A 355 -9.75 -8.51 5.50
C ARG A 355 -9.47 -9.83 4.82
N ILE A 356 -9.06 -9.82 3.55
CA ILE A 356 -9.03 -11.03 2.73
C ILE A 356 -7.72 -11.77 2.94
N VAL A 357 -7.80 -12.97 3.50
CA VAL A 357 -6.69 -13.93 3.50
C VAL A 357 -6.97 -15.05 2.50
N ALA A 358 -5.91 -15.58 1.90
CA ALA A 358 -5.99 -16.63 0.89
C ALA A 358 -5.33 -17.93 1.39
N THR A 359 -6.01 -19.05 1.20
CA THR A 359 -5.64 -20.35 1.77
C THR A 359 -4.34 -20.89 1.17
N GLY A 360 -4.19 -20.96 -0.16
CA GLY A 360 -2.96 -21.46 -0.76
C GLY A 360 -1.79 -20.51 -0.60
N ALA A 361 -2.00 -19.20 -0.68
CA ALA A 361 -0.99 -18.20 -0.31
C ALA A 361 -0.52 -18.38 1.15
N THR A 362 -1.40 -18.82 2.04
CA THR A 362 -1.04 -19.19 3.41
C THR A 362 -0.20 -20.45 3.46
N GLY A 363 -0.46 -21.46 2.62
CA GLY A 363 0.42 -22.61 2.42
C GLY A 363 1.84 -22.22 2.03
N PHE A 364 1.97 -21.33 1.04
CA PHE A 364 3.26 -20.78 0.63
C PHE A 364 3.93 -19.98 1.76
N GLY A 365 3.14 -19.20 2.51
CA GLY A 365 3.63 -18.49 3.69
C GLY A 365 4.14 -19.41 4.79
N VAL A 366 3.49 -20.55 5.03
CA VAL A 366 3.96 -21.57 5.98
C VAL A 366 5.33 -22.12 5.54
N MET A 367 5.54 -22.38 4.26
CA MET A 367 6.87 -22.75 3.75
C MET A 367 7.89 -21.60 3.91
N ALA A 368 7.47 -20.36 3.70
CA ALA A 368 8.31 -19.19 3.93
C ALA A 368 8.72 -19.05 5.40
N LEU A 369 7.89 -19.45 6.37
CA LEU A 369 8.27 -19.50 7.79
C LEU A 369 9.42 -20.48 8.04
N ILE A 370 9.40 -21.65 7.39
CA ILE A 370 10.50 -22.63 7.48
C ILE A 370 11.80 -21.99 6.99
N VAL A 371 11.77 -21.38 5.80
CA VAL A 371 12.93 -20.70 5.21
C VAL A 371 13.38 -19.54 6.09
N GLY A 372 12.45 -18.76 6.65
CA GLY A 372 12.76 -17.64 7.54
C GLY A 372 13.46 -18.07 8.84
N VAL A 373 13.09 -19.23 9.39
CA VAL A 373 13.80 -19.82 10.53
C VAL A 373 15.19 -20.32 10.12
N ASP A 374 15.29 -21.05 9.01
CA ASP A 374 16.55 -21.65 8.56
C ASP A 374 17.60 -20.60 8.16
N ARG A 375 17.15 -19.52 7.51
CA ARG A 375 17.96 -18.34 7.16
C ARG A 375 18.23 -17.41 8.34
N GLY A 376 17.58 -17.62 9.49
CA GLY A 376 17.73 -16.77 10.67
C GLY A 376 17.11 -15.38 10.53
N PHE A 377 16.14 -15.19 9.63
CA PHE A 377 15.33 -13.96 9.55
C PHE A 377 14.43 -13.82 10.79
N ILE A 378 13.97 -14.96 11.32
CA ILE A 378 13.22 -15.08 12.57
C ILE A 378 13.78 -16.23 13.41
N THR A 379 13.49 -16.24 14.70
CA THR A 379 13.84 -17.38 15.55
C THR A 379 12.89 -18.56 15.31
N ARG A 380 13.34 -19.77 15.64
CA ARG A 380 12.49 -20.98 15.56
C ARG A 380 11.23 -20.86 16.42
N GLN A 381 11.35 -20.26 17.60
CA GLN A 381 10.21 -20.02 18.48
C GLN A 381 9.17 -19.09 17.82
N GLN A 382 9.63 -17.97 17.24
CA GLN A 382 8.75 -17.04 16.50
C GLN A 382 8.04 -17.75 15.33
N GLY A 383 8.75 -18.60 14.60
CA GLY A 383 8.18 -19.40 13.51
C GLY A 383 7.10 -20.37 14.00
N ALA A 384 7.38 -21.11 15.08
CA ALA A 384 6.43 -22.07 15.66
C ALA A 384 5.19 -21.37 16.26
N GLU A 385 5.36 -20.23 16.94
CA GLU A 385 4.26 -19.43 17.47
C GLU A 385 3.36 -18.87 16.35
N ARG A 386 3.96 -18.38 15.26
CA ARG A 386 3.21 -17.94 14.08
C ARG A 386 2.45 -19.10 13.43
N LEU A 387 3.09 -20.25 13.27
CA LEU A 387 2.46 -21.42 12.70
C LEU A 387 1.28 -21.89 13.56
N MET A 388 1.42 -21.89 14.89
CA MET A 388 0.33 -22.26 15.79
C MET A 388 -0.86 -21.34 15.62
N LYS A 389 -0.62 -20.02 15.51
CA LYS A 389 -1.68 -19.04 15.26
C LYS A 389 -2.44 -19.30 13.96
N ILE A 390 -1.73 -19.64 12.88
CA ILE A 390 -2.32 -20.03 11.60
C ILE A 390 -3.17 -21.31 11.78
N VAL A 391 -2.59 -22.36 12.36
CA VAL A 391 -3.27 -23.65 12.56
C VAL A 391 -4.52 -23.49 13.42
N ASP A 392 -4.46 -22.71 14.50
CA ASP A 392 -5.59 -22.41 15.38
C ASP A 392 -6.72 -21.66 14.67
N PHE A 393 -6.38 -20.79 13.72
CA PHE A 393 -7.35 -20.08 12.89
C PHE A 393 -8.04 -21.04 11.92
N PHE A 394 -7.27 -21.82 11.14
CA PHE A 394 -7.82 -22.77 10.17
C PHE A 394 -8.58 -23.94 10.82
N GLN A 395 -8.27 -24.29 12.07
CA GLN A 395 -9.03 -25.26 12.85
C GLN A 395 -10.45 -24.77 13.17
N LYS A 396 -10.67 -23.45 13.23
CA LYS A 396 -11.98 -22.84 13.52
C LYS A 396 -12.71 -22.40 12.24
N ALA A 397 -12.00 -22.20 11.14
CA ALA A 397 -12.57 -21.79 9.86
C ALA A 397 -13.56 -22.84 9.33
N PRO A 398 -14.61 -22.44 8.59
CA PRO A 398 -15.52 -23.37 7.93
C PRO A 398 -14.77 -24.36 7.05
N ARG A 399 -15.20 -25.62 7.13
CA ARG A 399 -14.67 -26.72 6.33
C ARG A 399 -15.76 -27.34 5.48
N TYR A 400 -15.39 -27.73 4.28
CA TYR A 400 -16.27 -28.20 3.23
C TYR A 400 -15.78 -29.58 2.78
N HIS A 401 -16.35 -30.64 3.37
CA HIS A 401 -15.77 -31.98 3.25
C HIS A 401 -14.28 -32.00 3.59
N GLY A 402 -13.97 -31.25 4.65
CA GLY A 402 -12.63 -31.06 5.13
C GLY A 402 -11.74 -30.06 4.37
N ALA A 403 -12.08 -29.64 3.16
CA ALA A 403 -11.36 -28.59 2.47
C ALA A 403 -11.71 -27.19 3.04
N TRP A 404 -10.87 -26.19 2.74
CA TRP A 404 -11.17 -24.79 3.02
C TRP A 404 -11.50 -24.05 1.73
N SER A 405 -12.17 -22.92 1.86
CA SER A 405 -12.39 -22.00 0.75
C SER A 405 -11.11 -21.33 0.30
N HIS A 406 -11.11 -20.79 -0.93
CA HIS A 406 -9.99 -20.01 -1.45
C HIS A 406 -9.71 -18.81 -0.55
N PHE A 407 -10.76 -18.04 -0.25
CA PHE A 407 -10.66 -16.79 0.48
C PHE A 407 -11.56 -16.81 1.71
N MET A 408 -11.05 -16.21 2.77
CA MET A 408 -11.79 -16.00 4.00
C MET A 408 -11.46 -14.65 4.61
N ASP A 409 -12.37 -14.18 5.45
CA ASP A 409 -12.14 -13.03 6.31
C ASP A 409 -11.13 -13.43 7.39
N GLY A 410 -9.98 -12.75 7.43
CA GLY A 410 -8.86 -13.08 8.30
C GLY A 410 -9.13 -12.83 9.79
N GLU A 411 -10.20 -12.14 10.15
CA GLU A 411 -10.62 -11.91 11.54
C GLU A 411 -11.57 -13.02 12.00
N THR A 412 -12.53 -13.39 11.16
CA THR A 412 -13.64 -14.28 11.53
C THR A 412 -13.50 -15.72 11.00
N GLY A 413 -12.66 -15.94 9.99
CA GLY A 413 -12.54 -17.20 9.26
C GLY A 413 -13.70 -17.46 8.29
N LYS A 414 -14.68 -16.56 8.18
CA LYS A 414 -15.83 -16.74 7.30
C LYS A 414 -15.39 -16.73 5.83
N THR A 415 -15.84 -17.70 5.04
CA THR A 415 -15.62 -17.74 3.59
C THR A 415 -16.11 -16.47 2.89
N LEU A 416 -15.31 -15.97 1.96
CA LEU A 416 -15.61 -14.81 1.13
C LEU A 416 -15.72 -15.24 -0.35
N PRO A 417 -16.92 -15.25 -0.95
CA PRO A 417 -17.13 -15.65 -2.34
C PRO A 417 -16.71 -14.56 -3.33
N ILE A 418 -15.40 -14.30 -3.43
CA ILE A 418 -14.82 -13.21 -4.23
C ILE A 418 -14.94 -13.47 -5.73
N PHE A 419 -14.81 -14.73 -6.15
CA PHE A 419 -14.92 -15.13 -7.56
C PHE A 419 -16.36 -15.39 -8.02
N GLY A 420 -17.34 -14.90 -7.24
CA GLY A 420 -18.76 -15.05 -7.53
C GLY A 420 -19.45 -16.02 -6.59
N VAL A 421 -20.78 -16.05 -6.68
CA VAL A 421 -21.66 -16.74 -5.71
C VAL A 421 -21.45 -18.25 -5.63
N PHE A 422 -20.86 -18.88 -6.66
CA PHE A 422 -20.58 -20.32 -6.68
C PHE A 422 -19.27 -20.70 -5.97
N HIS A 423 -18.42 -19.73 -5.67
CA HIS A 423 -17.13 -19.94 -4.99
C HIS A 423 -17.24 -19.64 -3.47
N ASP A 424 -18.31 -20.14 -2.85
CA ASP A 424 -18.65 -19.97 -1.43
C ASP A 424 -18.35 -21.20 -0.56
N GLY A 425 -17.74 -22.22 -1.16
CA GLY A 425 -17.36 -23.47 -0.52
C GLY A 425 -15.87 -23.77 -0.61
N GLY A 426 -15.52 -25.06 -0.61
CA GLY A 426 -14.13 -25.48 -0.59
C GLY A 426 -13.47 -25.42 -1.97
N ASP A 427 -12.24 -24.91 -1.98
CA ASP A 427 -11.32 -24.89 -3.11
C ASP A 427 -10.22 -25.93 -2.84
N LEU A 428 -10.23 -27.01 -3.61
CA LEU A 428 -9.35 -28.15 -3.38
C LEU A 428 -7.90 -27.86 -3.76
N VAL A 429 -7.67 -26.99 -4.75
CA VAL A 429 -6.31 -26.63 -5.18
C VAL A 429 -5.66 -25.75 -4.13
N GLU A 430 -6.38 -24.76 -3.60
CA GLU A 430 -5.88 -23.91 -2.51
C GLU A 430 -5.68 -24.72 -1.22
N THR A 431 -6.59 -25.68 -0.94
CA THR A 431 -6.42 -26.63 0.14
C THR A 431 -5.17 -27.49 -0.05
N ALA A 432 -4.88 -27.95 -1.27
CA ALA A 432 -3.66 -28.71 -1.57
C ALA A 432 -2.39 -27.90 -1.30
N PHE A 433 -2.32 -26.64 -1.74
CA PHE A 433 -1.21 -25.74 -1.43
C PHE A 433 -1.05 -25.50 0.07
N PHE A 434 -2.15 -25.35 0.79
CA PHE A 434 -2.10 -25.20 2.25
C PHE A 434 -1.59 -26.45 2.96
N ILE A 435 -2.11 -27.63 2.59
CA ILE A 435 -1.68 -28.91 3.16
C ILE A 435 -0.21 -29.22 2.80
N GLU A 436 0.25 -28.88 1.60
CA GLU A 436 1.67 -28.97 1.22
C GLU A 436 2.55 -28.21 2.22
N GLY A 437 2.22 -26.94 2.47
CA GLY A 437 2.92 -26.12 3.46
C GLY A 437 2.87 -26.70 4.87
N LEU A 438 1.69 -27.13 5.33
CA LEU A 438 1.52 -27.71 6.66
C LEU A 438 2.31 -29.00 6.85
N LEU A 439 2.31 -29.91 5.87
CA LEU A 439 3.06 -31.16 5.95
C LEU A 439 4.58 -30.90 5.97
N ALA A 440 5.08 -29.96 5.17
CA ALA A 440 6.47 -29.54 5.23
C ALA A 440 6.83 -28.98 6.62
N ALA A 441 5.97 -28.10 7.16
CA ALA A 441 6.19 -27.49 8.47
C ALA A 441 6.12 -28.49 9.60
N ARG A 442 5.20 -29.46 9.55
CA ARG A 442 5.10 -30.57 10.51
C ARG A 442 6.40 -31.38 10.59
N GLN A 443 7.07 -31.60 9.47
CA GLN A 443 8.35 -32.31 9.44
C GLN A 443 9.51 -31.43 9.93
N TYR A 444 9.44 -30.12 9.69
CA TYR A 444 10.47 -29.17 10.12
C TYR A 444 10.39 -28.86 11.62
N PHE A 445 9.18 -28.61 12.15
CA PHE A 445 8.88 -28.29 13.55
C PHE A 445 8.59 -29.57 14.36
N ARG A 446 9.60 -30.46 14.47
CA ARG A 446 9.52 -31.77 15.15
C ARG A 446 10.37 -31.87 16.44
N GLY A 447 10.64 -30.75 17.10
CA GLY A 447 11.40 -30.67 18.33
C GLY A 447 10.63 -31.18 19.54
N ASN A 448 11.31 -31.31 20.68
CA ASN A 448 10.73 -31.87 21.92
C ASN A 448 9.93 -30.84 22.75
N SER A 449 9.60 -29.68 22.20
CA SER A 449 8.80 -28.68 22.92
C SER A 449 7.31 -29.03 22.86
N GLU A 450 6.56 -28.65 23.90
CA GLU A 450 5.10 -28.83 23.92
C GLU A 450 4.43 -28.12 22.73
N LEU A 451 4.95 -26.96 22.34
CA LEU A 451 4.48 -26.20 21.18
C LEU A 451 4.62 -27.00 19.87
N GLU A 452 5.80 -27.57 19.61
CA GLU A 452 6.05 -28.36 18.40
C GLU A 452 5.30 -29.69 18.40
N HIS A 453 5.14 -30.34 19.57
CA HIS A 453 4.29 -31.51 19.69
C HIS A 453 2.81 -31.18 19.40
N SER A 454 2.28 -30.08 19.94
CA SER A 454 0.92 -29.64 19.69
C SER A 454 0.69 -29.29 18.21
N LEU A 455 1.67 -28.64 17.56
CA LEU A 455 1.64 -28.39 16.12
C LEU A 455 1.55 -29.68 15.32
N TYR A 456 2.36 -30.68 15.67
CA TYR A 456 2.35 -31.98 15.01
C TYR A 456 0.97 -32.64 15.08
N GLU A 457 0.35 -32.69 16.27
CA GLU A 457 -0.97 -33.29 16.47
C GLU A 457 -2.07 -32.52 15.74
N LYS A 458 -2.09 -31.18 15.86
CA LYS A 458 -3.11 -30.34 15.20
C LYS A 458 -3.00 -30.43 13.68
N ILE A 459 -1.80 -30.35 13.12
CA ILE A 459 -1.60 -30.51 11.66
C ILE A 459 -2.02 -31.91 11.23
N THR A 460 -1.70 -32.94 12.01
CA THR A 460 -2.14 -34.33 11.74
C THR A 460 -3.66 -34.40 11.62
N GLY A 461 -4.39 -33.89 12.62
CA GLY A 461 -5.85 -33.87 12.59
C GLY A 461 -6.42 -33.04 11.43
N LEU A 462 -5.80 -31.92 11.07
CA LEU A 462 -6.26 -31.09 9.95
C LEU A 462 -6.11 -31.77 8.58
N TRP A 463 -4.99 -32.45 8.32
CA TRP A 463 -4.75 -33.08 7.02
C TRP A 463 -5.53 -34.38 6.84
N GLU A 464 -5.64 -35.21 7.88
CA GLU A 464 -6.34 -36.51 7.81
C GLU A 464 -7.84 -36.38 7.58
N THR A 465 -8.40 -35.22 7.94
CA THR A 465 -9.83 -34.97 7.84
C THR A 465 -10.24 -34.30 6.53
N VAL A 466 -9.30 -34.05 5.60
CA VAL A 466 -9.62 -33.57 4.25
C VAL A 466 -10.13 -34.74 3.41
N GLU A 467 -11.41 -34.70 3.01
CA GLU A 467 -12.05 -35.76 2.20
C GLU A 467 -11.71 -35.54 0.72
N TRP A 468 -10.46 -35.80 0.33
CA TRP A 468 -10.02 -35.64 -1.07
C TRP A 468 -10.87 -36.44 -2.07
N ASP A 469 -11.39 -37.59 -1.63
CA ASP A 469 -12.26 -38.46 -2.40
C ASP A 469 -13.68 -37.89 -2.59
N TRP A 470 -14.18 -37.06 -1.66
CA TRP A 470 -15.43 -36.31 -1.86
C TRP A 470 -15.36 -35.46 -3.13
N TYR A 471 -14.20 -34.83 -3.35
CA TYR A 471 -13.93 -34.00 -4.53
C TYR A 471 -13.81 -34.77 -5.84
N ARG A 472 -14.07 -36.09 -5.85
CA ARG A 472 -14.30 -36.86 -7.08
C ARG A 472 -15.75 -36.81 -7.56
N ARG A 473 -16.64 -36.10 -6.85
CA ARG A 473 -18.10 -35.99 -7.07
C ARG A 473 -18.89 -37.30 -6.92
N SER A 474 -18.28 -38.45 -7.18
CA SER A 474 -18.83 -39.78 -6.99
C SER A 474 -17.73 -40.80 -6.70
N PRO A 475 -18.03 -41.95 -6.06
CA PRO A 475 -17.03 -42.98 -5.77
C PRO A 475 -16.28 -43.51 -7.00
N ASP A 476 -16.93 -43.48 -8.16
CA ASP A 476 -16.39 -43.96 -9.45
C ASP A 476 -15.81 -42.82 -10.32
N GLY A 477 -15.67 -41.60 -9.77
CA GLY A 477 -15.16 -40.46 -10.52
C GLY A 477 -13.66 -40.57 -10.81
N ASP A 478 -13.25 -40.36 -12.07
CA ASP A 478 -11.84 -40.48 -12.49
C ASP A 478 -11.05 -39.15 -12.42
N ALA A 479 -11.67 -38.09 -11.90
CA ALA A 479 -11.06 -36.77 -11.79
C ALA A 479 -11.40 -36.11 -10.45
N LEU A 480 -10.50 -35.21 -10.01
CA LEU A 480 -10.77 -34.28 -8.92
C LEU A 480 -11.38 -33.00 -9.48
N TYR A 481 -12.43 -32.52 -8.83
CA TYR A 481 -13.04 -31.23 -9.08
C TYR A 481 -12.34 -30.16 -8.24
N TRP A 482 -12.21 -28.97 -8.82
CA TRP A 482 -11.57 -27.85 -8.15
C TRP A 482 -12.42 -27.35 -6.97
N HIS A 483 -13.74 -27.20 -7.18
CA HIS A 483 -14.63 -26.56 -6.21
C HIS A 483 -15.76 -27.48 -5.78
N TRP A 484 -16.20 -27.28 -4.54
CA TRP A 484 -17.49 -27.77 -4.05
C TRP A 484 -18.15 -26.69 -3.20
N SER A 485 -19.41 -26.39 -3.48
CA SER A 485 -20.22 -25.41 -2.76
C SER A 485 -21.23 -26.10 -1.82
N PRO A 486 -21.44 -25.61 -0.59
CA PRO A 486 -22.50 -26.12 0.28
C PRO A 486 -23.91 -25.87 -0.29
N ASP A 487 -24.10 -24.76 -0.99
CA ASP A 487 -25.41 -24.32 -1.50
C ASP A 487 -25.63 -24.75 -2.96
N TRP A 488 -24.54 -24.95 -3.71
CA TRP A 488 -24.56 -25.23 -5.15
C TRP A 488 -23.89 -26.54 -5.55
N ALA A 489 -23.34 -27.33 -4.63
CA ALA A 489 -22.64 -28.58 -4.91
C ALA A 489 -21.51 -28.42 -5.96
N TRP A 490 -21.68 -28.93 -7.19
CA TRP A 490 -20.63 -29.05 -8.23
C TRP A 490 -20.83 -28.11 -9.43
N TYR A 491 -21.35 -26.90 -9.17
CA TYR A 491 -21.74 -25.93 -10.22
C TYR A 491 -20.56 -25.23 -10.90
#